data_AF-A0A075I3P0-F1
#
_entry.id   AF-A0A075I3P0-F1
#
_cell.length_a   1.000
_cell.length_b   1.000
_cell.length_c   1.000
_cell.angle_alpha   90.00
_cell.angle_beta   90.00
_cell.angle_gamma   90.00
#
_symmetry.space_group_name_H-M   'P 1'
#
loop_
_entity.id
_entity.type
_entity.pdbx_description
1 polymer ?
#
loop_
_entity_poly.entity_id
_entity_poly.type
_entity_poly.pdbx_seq_one_letter_code
_entity_poly.pdbx_strand_id
1 'polypeptide(L)' 'MLKDGSTVFDLANEIHSDLTKGLLYAKDLRYNLRVPTNYQLRDRDVISLVSASKK' A
#
# COMPACT_ATOMS: atom_id res chain seq x y z
N MET A 1 -7.03 13.52 -7.54
CA MET A 1 -7.74 13.44 -6.25
C MET A 1 -8.12 11.99 -6.05
N LEU A 2 -7.38 11.31 -5.18
CA LEU A 2 -7.61 9.91 -4.87
C LEU A 2 -8.93 9.80 -4.10
N LYS A 3 -9.82 8.87 -4.49
CA LYS A 3 -11.17 8.78 -3.91
C LYS A 3 -11.04 8.41 -2.43
N ASP A 4 -11.91 8.98 -1.59
CA ASP A 4 -12.01 8.61 -0.18
C ASP A 4 -12.15 7.09 -0.04
N GLY A 5 -11.25 6.48 0.72
CA GLY A 5 -11.22 5.03 0.94
C GLY A 5 -10.29 4.23 0.02
N SER A 6 -9.41 4.88 -0.76
CA SER A 6 -8.39 4.15 -1.51
C SER A 6 -7.56 3.26 -0.60
N THR A 7 -7.43 2.02 -1.02
CA THR A 7 -6.74 1.00 -0.24
C THR A 7 -5.25 0.99 -0.56
N VAL A 8 -4.47 0.37 0.31
CA VAL A 8 -3.06 0.05 0.01
C VAL A 8 -2.92 -0.66 -1.34
N PHE A 9 -3.88 -1.52 -1.69
CA PHE A 9 -3.92 -2.19 -2.98
C PHE A 9 -4.11 -1.23 -4.15
N ASP A 10 -5.04 -0.27 -4.05
CA ASP A 10 -5.28 0.73 -5.09
C ASP A 10 -4.05 1.62 -5.29
N LEU A 11 -3.38 2.01 -4.20
CA LEU A 11 -2.14 2.78 -4.26
C LEU A 11 -1.03 2.00 -4.96
N ALA A 12 -0.87 0.72 -4.65
CA ALA A 12 0.09 -0.13 -5.35
C ALA A 12 -0.24 -0.26 -6.84
N ASN A 13 -1.53 -0.34 -7.18
CA ASN A 13 -2.01 -0.47 -8.56
C ASN A 13 -1.79 0.82 -9.36
N GLU A 14 -1.95 1.99 -8.73
CA GLU A 14 -1.69 3.30 -9.33
C GLU A 14 -0.20 3.50 -9.64
N ILE A 15 0.69 2.97 -8.81
CA ILE A 15 2.14 3.01 -9.07
C ILE A 15 2.52 2.03 -10.19
N HIS A 16 2.23 0.74 -10.01
CA HIS A 16 2.48 -0.28 -11.04
C HIS A 16 1.77 -1.60 -10.74
N SER A 17 1.15 -2.19 -11.75
CA SER A 17 0.52 -3.52 -11.69
C SER A 17 1.45 -4.68 -11.30
N ASP A 18 2.76 -4.50 -11.38
CA ASP A 18 3.73 -5.54 -10.99
C ASP A 18 4.04 -5.47 -9.50
N LEU A 19 3.89 -4.30 -8.88
CA LEU A 19 3.97 -4.15 -7.42
C LEU A 19 2.78 -4.82 -6.75
N THR A 20 1.57 -4.73 -7.32
CA THR A 20 0.37 -5.40 -6.79
C THR A 20 0.49 -6.93 -6.83
N LYS A 21 1.07 -7.50 -7.90
CA LYS A 21 1.30 -8.96 -8.00
C LYS A 21 2.24 -9.48 -6.92
N GLY A 22 3.25 -8.71 -6.56
CA GLY A 22 4.25 -9.06 -5.56
C GLY A 22 3.92 -8.56 -4.15
N LEU A 23 2.79 -7.89 -3.92
CA LEU A 23 2.49 -7.19 -2.68
C LEU A 23 2.21 -8.18 -1.54
N LEU A 24 3.01 -8.16 -0.47
CA LEU A 24 2.74 -8.99 0.71
C LEU A 24 1.95 -8.20 1.76
N TYR A 25 2.38 -6.98 2.04
CA TYR A 25 1.78 -6.12 3.05
C TYR A 25 2.29 -4.69 2.89
N ALA A 26 1.63 -3.77 3.57
CA ALA A 26 2.14 -2.43 3.76
C ALA A 26 2.60 -2.23 5.19
N LYS A 27 3.52 -1.29 5.39
CA LYS A 27 3.98 -0.87 6.71
C LYS A 27 3.70 0.62 6.85
N ASP A 28 2.90 0.96 7.85
CA ASP A 28 2.73 2.34 8.27
C ASP A 28 4.02 2.82 8.94
N LEU A 29 4.66 3.84 8.40
CA LEU A 29 5.92 4.39 8.93
C LEU A 29 5.70 5.28 10.15
N ARG A 30 4.49 5.80 10.35
CA ARG A 30 4.15 6.68 11.47
C ARG A 30 4.03 5.92 12.77
N TYR A 31 3.37 4.76 12.73
CA TYR A 31 3.19 3.88 13.90
C TYR A 31 4.07 2.62 13.85
N ASN A 32 4.90 2.46 12.80
CA ASN A 32 5.66 1.24 12.53
C ASN A 32 4.81 -0.04 12.50
N LEU A 33 3.52 0.10 12.19
CA LEU A 33 2.55 -0.99 12.18
C LEU A 33 2.49 -1.67 10.82
N ARG A 34 2.29 -2.99 10.83
CA ARG A 34 2.05 -3.76 9.62
C ARG A 34 0.56 -3.67 9.31
N VAL A 35 0.23 -3.14 8.13
CA VAL A 35 -1.15 -2.95 7.68
C VAL A 35 -1.47 -3.91 6.52
N PRO A 36 -2.68 -4.48 6.51
CA PRO A 36 -3.13 -5.33 5.42
C PRO A 36 -3.35 -4.54 4.13
N THR A 37 -3.42 -5.24 3.00
CA THR A 37 -3.64 -4.64 1.67
C THR A 37 -5.01 -3.97 1.52
N ASN A 38 -5.99 -4.34 2.35
CA ASN A 38 -7.32 -3.74 2.40
C ASN A 38 -7.41 -2.53 3.36
N TYR A 39 -6.28 -2.07 3.91
CA TYR A 39 -6.27 -0.89 4.77
C TYR A 39 -6.60 0.36 3.94
N GLN A 40 -7.58 1.13 4.39
CA GLN A 40 -7.93 2.42 3.78
C GLN A 40 -6.92 3.48 4.19
N LEU A 41 -6.24 4.04 3.19
CA LEU A 41 -5.34 5.16 3.37
C LEU A 41 -6.12 6.38 3.85
N ARG A 42 -5.59 7.07 4.86
CA ARG A 42 -6.10 8.38 5.29
C ARG A 42 -5.24 9.49 4.72
N ASP A 43 -5.81 10.69 4.69
CA ASP A 43 -5.08 11.89 4.28
C ASP A 43 -3.79 12.04 5.09
N ARG A 44 -2.67 12.28 4.39
CA ARG A 44 -1.31 12.39 4.95
C ARG A 44 -0.74 11.13 5.60
N ASP A 45 -1.25 9.94 5.30
CA ASP A 45 -0.62 8.69 5.71
C ASP A 45 0.68 8.44 4.94
N VAL A 46 1.70 7.94 5.64
CA VAL A 46 3.00 7.56 5.06
C VAL A 46 3.14 6.05 5.14
N ILE A 47 2.91 5.38 4.01
CA ILE A 47 2.89 3.92 3.94
C ILE A 47 4.04 3.41 3.06
N SER A 48 4.78 2.44 3.57
CA SER A 48 5.80 1.70 2.84
C SER A 48 5.19 0.41 2.29
N LEU A 49 5.12 0.28 0.97
CA LEU A 49 4.66 -0.94 0.30
C LEU A 49 5.79 -1.97 0.30
N VAL A 50 5.51 -3.17 0.84
CA VAL A 50 6.48 -4.27 0.84
C VAL A 50 6.01 -5.34 -0.14
N SER A 51 6.73 -5.43 -1.27
CA SER A 51 6.53 -6.44 -2.29
C SER A 51 7.73 -7.37 -2.39
N ALA A 52 7.51 -8.68 -2.46
CA ALA A 52 8.53 -9.65 -2.84
C ALA A 52 8.40 -9.90 -4.34
N SER A 53 8.94 -8.99 -5.14
CA SER A 53 9.16 -9.29 -6.56
C SER A 53 10.41 -10.16 -6.64
N LYS A 54 10.25 -11.40 -7.10
CA LYS A 54 11.38 -12.29 -7.36
C LYS A 54 12.07 -11.79 -8.63
N LYS A 55 13.35 -11.46 -8.51
CA LYS A 55 14.22 -10.96 -9.58
C LYS A 55 14.34 -11.95 -10.74
#